data_AF-A0A2J6TK88-F1
#
_entry.id   AF-A0A2J6TK88-F1
#
_cell.length_a   1.000
_cell.length_b   1.000
_cell.length_c   1.000
_cell.angle_alpha   90.00
_cell.angle_beta   90.00
_cell.angle_gamma   90.00
#
_symmetry.space_group_name_H-M   'P 1'
#
loop_
_entity.id
_entity.type
_entity.pdbx_description
1 polymer ?
#
loop_
_entity_poly.entity_id
_entity_poly.type
_entity_poly.pdbx_seq_one_letter_code
_entity_poly.pdbx_strand_id
1 'polypeptide(L)'
;MGCIEQHRFCNPTVTNLCTPYTAYLNFRDIPGPLTTLNYNPAQLATAERIASGLEMTLTFNSINNRRGAALLASQTVSDLLQTKNLPVNQWRVEVENWFAVSLAKLQQGILEFAGGPLDPEIVPYVQFPVDTDTARLCYNQLVQLPSGYVNFDFGAILVATFVGIFFFVVGLVFEWVAERCIQKWGRGRGLKEWVEDGQFQLLKRIYAAQNISGWENVEDDFPITMADLQPGAQADGAGNPSAAGIAGLTQGSSYPLLPPNAGSTISGNAGSDSGGPPVPASTGNASGHTRP
;
A
#
# COMPACT_ATOMS: atom_id res chain seq x y z
N MET A 1 5.12 -33.75 -34.22
CA MET A 1 5.05 -34.03 -32.77
C MET A 1 3.58 -34.13 -32.42
N GLY A 2 3.13 -35.21 -31.79
CA GLY A 2 1.73 -35.36 -31.36
C GLY A 2 1.68 -35.57 -29.85
N CYS A 3 0.80 -34.85 -29.16
CA CYS A 3 0.57 -35.03 -27.73
C CYS A 3 -0.77 -35.73 -27.52
N ILE A 4 -0.78 -36.72 -26.63
CA ILE A 4 -2.00 -37.34 -26.12
C ILE A 4 -2.18 -36.83 -24.69
N GLU A 5 -3.28 -36.13 -24.44
CA GLU A 5 -3.60 -35.55 -23.14
C GLU A 5 -4.76 -36.34 -22.52
N GLN A 6 -4.52 -36.91 -21.35
CA GLN A 6 -5.48 -37.75 -20.61
C GLN A 6 -5.55 -37.29 -19.16
N HIS A 7 -6.75 -37.34 -18.60
CA HIS A 7 -7.04 -36.83 -17.27
C HIS A 7 -7.65 -37.96 -16.43
N ARG A 8 -7.40 -37.92 -15.12
CA ARG A 8 -8.07 -38.75 -14.14
C ARG A 8 -8.39 -37.93 -12.90
N PHE A 9 -9.52 -38.21 -12.29
CA PHE A 9 -9.93 -37.64 -11.02
C PHE A 9 -9.88 -38.73 -9.95
N CYS A 10 -9.51 -38.36 -8.74
CA CYS A 10 -9.38 -39.27 -7.62
C CYS A 10 -10.14 -38.74 -6.42
N ASN A 11 -10.64 -39.65 -5.58
CA ASN A 11 -11.18 -39.28 -4.28
C ASN A 11 -10.04 -39.27 -3.24
N PRO A 12 -9.78 -38.14 -2.56
CA PRO A 12 -8.74 -38.07 -1.53
C PRO A 12 -9.11 -38.83 -0.24
N THR A 13 -10.40 -39.02 0.03
CA THR A 13 -10.92 -39.67 1.23
C THR A 13 -10.88 -41.20 1.11
N VAL A 14 -11.00 -41.73 -0.11
CA VAL A 14 -11.00 -43.18 -0.37
C VAL A 14 -9.72 -43.57 -1.09
N THR A 15 -8.89 -44.38 -0.46
CA THR A 15 -7.62 -44.84 -1.02
C THR A 15 -7.83 -45.58 -2.36
N ASN A 16 -7.07 -45.19 -3.38
CA ASN A 16 -7.07 -45.78 -4.73
C ASN A 16 -8.39 -45.70 -5.51
N LEU A 17 -9.35 -44.87 -5.09
CA LEU A 17 -10.56 -44.62 -5.88
C LEU A 17 -10.32 -43.49 -6.88
N CYS A 18 -10.07 -43.86 -8.14
CA CYS A 18 -9.84 -42.93 -9.24
C CYS A 18 -10.59 -43.37 -10.50
N THR A 19 -10.92 -42.41 -11.36
CA THR A 19 -11.42 -42.69 -12.71
C THR A 19 -10.29 -43.24 -13.58
N PRO A 20 -10.61 -44.02 -14.63
CA PRO A 20 -9.62 -44.35 -15.65
C PRO A 20 -9.08 -43.08 -16.32
N TYR A 21 -7.87 -43.17 -16.86
CA TYR A 21 -7.33 -42.13 -17.73
C TYR A 21 -8.19 -42.02 -18.99
N THR A 22 -8.72 -40.84 -19.25
CA THR A 22 -9.61 -40.62 -20.38
C THR A 22 -9.52 -39.19 -20.92
N ALA A 23 -10.07 -38.96 -22.11
CA ALA A 23 -10.16 -37.64 -22.71
C ALA A 23 -11.13 -36.75 -21.92
N TYR A 24 -10.90 -35.42 -21.94
CA TYR A 24 -11.72 -34.46 -21.19
C TYR A 24 -13.21 -34.56 -21.55
N LEU A 25 -13.53 -34.84 -22.83
CA LEU A 25 -14.90 -34.97 -23.35
C LEU A 25 -15.73 -35.97 -22.55
N ASN A 26 -15.10 -37.05 -22.09
CA ASN A 26 -15.79 -38.11 -21.35
C ASN A 26 -16.19 -37.67 -19.92
N PHE A 27 -15.61 -36.59 -19.39
CA PHE A 27 -16.04 -36.00 -18.12
C PHE A 27 -17.22 -35.03 -18.26
N ARG A 28 -17.61 -34.67 -19.49
CA ARG A 28 -18.73 -33.76 -19.77
C ARG A 28 -20.08 -34.47 -19.77
N ASP A 29 -20.12 -35.76 -20.11
CA ASP A 29 -21.36 -36.52 -20.20
C ASP A 29 -21.94 -36.78 -18.80
N ILE A 30 -23.25 -36.65 -18.64
CA ILE A 30 -23.96 -36.94 -17.38
C ILE A 30 -24.89 -38.15 -17.60
N PRO A 31 -24.79 -39.22 -16.79
CA PRO A 31 -23.88 -39.39 -15.66
C PRO A 31 -22.45 -39.68 -16.12
N GLY A 32 -21.50 -38.89 -15.62
CA GLY A 32 -20.10 -38.96 -16.01
C GLY A 32 -19.24 -39.82 -15.07
N PRO A 33 -17.96 -40.05 -15.42
CA PRO A 33 -17.00 -40.77 -14.59
C PRO A 33 -16.87 -40.19 -13.19
N LEU A 34 -17.11 -38.88 -13.00
CA LEU A 34 -17.05 -38.21 -11.70
C LEU A 34 -18.03 -38.79 -10.68
N THR A 35 -19.18 -39.30 -11.14
CA THR A 35 -20.20 -39.90 -10.27
C THR A 35 -19.72 -41.22 -9.64
N THR A 36 -18.71 -41.87 -10.22
CA THR A 36 -18.14 -43.13 -9.70
C THR A 36 -17.23 -42.94 -8.48
N LEU A 37 -16.87 -41.70 -8.17
CA LEU A 37 -15.86 -41.38 -7.16
C LEU A 37 -16.44 -41.19 -5.75
N ASN A 38 -17.75 -41.36 -5.54
CA ASN A 38 -18.43 -41.18 -4.25
C ASN A 38 -18.02 -39.87 -3.55
N TYR A 39 -18.05 -38.77 -4.31
CA TYR A 39 -17.74 -37.44 -3.81
C TYR A 39 -18.83 -36.92 -2.88
N ASN A 40 -18.45 -36.13 -1.88
CA ASN A 40 -19.42 -35.27 -1.22
C ASN A 40 -19.89 -34.16 -2.19
N PRO A 41 -21.02 -33.48 -1.95
CA PRO A 41 -21.56 -32.50 -2.90
C PRO A 41 -20.58 -31.38 -3.27
N ALA A 42 -19.79 -30.88 -2.29
CA ALA A 42 -18.79 -29.85 -2.54
C ALA A 42 -17.60 -30.36 -3.38
N GLN A 43 -17.16 -31.59 -3.16
CA GLN A 43 -16.11 -32.26 -3.94
C GLN A 43 -16.57 -32.51 -5.37
N LEU A 44 -17.83 -32.94 -5.55
CA LEU A 44 -18.41 -33.15 -6.87
C LEU A 44 -18.49 -31.82 -7.64
N ALA A 45 -19.04 -30.77 -7.03
CA ALA A 45 -19.11 -29.43 -7.62
C ALA A 45 -17.72 -28.89 -7.99
N THR A 46 -16.71 -29.13 -7.13
CA THR A 46 -15.32 -28.75 -7.43
C THR A 46 -14.75 -29.53 -8.61
N ALA A 47 -14.99 -30.86 -8.67
CA ALA A 47 -14.50 -31.70 -9.75
C ALA A 47 -15.15 -31.37 -11.09
N GLU A 48 -16.47 -31.13 -11.10
CA GLU A 48 -17.21 -30.66 -12.27
C GLU A 48 -16.70 -29.30 -12.76
N ARG A 49 -16.36 -28.40 -11.83
CA ARG A 49 -15.76 -27.11 -12.17
C ARG A 49 -14.40 -27.28 -12.85
N ILE A 50 -13.53 -28.12 -12.30
CA ILE A 50 -12.23 -28.40 -12.94
C ILE A 50 -12.45 -29.04 -14.31
N ALA A 51 -13.34 -30.03 -14.43
CA ALA A 51 -13.63 -30.73 -15.67
C ALA A 51 -14.17 -29.79 -16.77
N SER A 52 -15.07 -28.85 -16.43
CA SER A 52 -15.53 -27.82 -17.37
C SER A 52 -14.42 -26.85 -17.78
N GLY A 53 -13.49 -26.52 -16.88
CA GLY A 53 -12.32 -25.70 -17.19
C GLY A 53 -11.30 -26.38 -18.11
N LEU A 54 -11.23 -27.71 -18.12
CA LEU A 54 -10.28 -28.46 -18.94
C LEU A 54 -10.43 -28.15 -20.43
N GLU A 55 -11.65 -27.98 -20.93
CA GLU A 55 -11.92 -27.72 -22.36
C GLU A 55 -11.10 -26.56 -22.90
N MET A 56 -11.12 -25.41 -22.23
CA MET A 56 -10.39 -24.21 -22.70
C MET A 56 -8.90 -24.24 -22.36
N THR A 57 -8.46 -25.18 -21.53
CA THR A 57 -7.11 -25.19 -20.93
C THR A 57 -6.24 -26.34 -21.43
N LEU A 58 -6.79 -27.27 -22.24
CA LEU A 58 -6.01 -28.30 -22.94
C LEU A 58 -4.76 -27.73 -23.60
N THR A 59 -3.71 -28.55 -23.65
CA THR A 59 -2.45 -28.21 -24.30
C THR A 59 -2.69 -27.79 -25.75
N PHE A 60 -3.57 -28.53 -26.46
CA PHE A 60 -3.99 -28.17 -27.82
C PHE A 60 -4.61 -26.77 -27.89
N ASN A 61 -5.64 -26.47 -27.08
CA ASN A 61 -6.33 -25.18 -27.11
C ASN A 61 -5.46 -24.00 -26.62
N SER A 62 -4.41 -24.27 -25.86
CA SER A 62 -3.47 -23.25 -25.38
C SER A 62 -2.43 -22.84 -26.42
N ILE A 63 -2.14 -23.70 -27.39
CA ILE A 63 -1.19 -23.43 -28.48
C ILE A 63 -1.87 -23.24 -29.84
N ASN A 64 -3.09 -23.75 -30.00
CA ASN A 64 -3.86 -23.63 -31.23
C ASN A 64 -4.04 -22.14 -31.57
N ASN A 65 -3.95 -21.80 -32.85
CA ASN A 65 -3.94 -20.44 -33.40
C ASN A 65 -2.72 -19.55 -33.07
N ARG A 66 -1.83 -19.92 -32.13
CA ARG A 66 -0.60 -19.16 -31.85
C ARG A 66 0.54 -19.44 -32.83
N ARG A 67 0.47 -20.56 -33.58
CA ARG A 67 1.47 -20.96 -34.60
C ARG A 67 2.91 -20.88 -34.04
N GLY A 68 3.83 -20.21 -34.73
CA GLY A 68 5.21 -20.05 -34.30
C GLY A 68 5.38 -19.34 -32.96
N ALA A 69 4.45 -18.44 -32.58
CA ALA A 69 4.51 -17.72 -31.30
C ALA A 69 4.24 -18.64 -30.09
N ALA A 70 3.75 -19.86 -30.29
CA ALA A 70 3.68 -20.86 -29.22
C ALA A 70 5.06 -21.44 -28.87
N LEU A 71 6.05 -21.31 -29.75
CA LEU A 71 7.39 -21.86 -29.55
C LEU A 71 8.29 -20.83 -28.89
N LEU A 72 9.01 -21.22 -27.84
CA LEU A 72 10.10 -20.45 -27.23
C LEU A 72 11.21 -20.16 -28.25
N ALA A 73 11.44 -21.07 -29.21
CA ALA A 73 12.39 -20.84 -30.30
C ALA A 73 12.10 -19.54 -31.07
N SER A 74 10.83 -19.15 -31.21
CA SER A 74 10.44 -17.92 -31.92
C SER A 74 10.99 -16.64 -31.27
N GLN A 75 11.26 -16.66 -29.95
CA GLN A 75 11.82 -15.51 -29.22
C GLN A 75 13.26 -15.18 -29.63
N THR A 76 13.91 -16.11 -30.34
CA THR A 76 15.31 -16.00 -30.75
C THR A 76 15.49 -15.94 -32.27
N VAL A 77 14.37 -15.80 -32.99
CA VAL A 77 14.37 -15.52 -34.43
C VAL A 77 14.43 -14.00 -34.63
N SER A 78 15.38 -13.55 -35.45
CA SER A 78 15.43 -12.18 -35.97
C SER A 78 15.38 -12.25 -37.48
N ASP A 79 14.46 -11.52 -38.09
CA ASP A 79 14.12 -11.60 -39.51
C ASP A 79 13.79 -13.05 -39.95
N LEU A 80 14.73 -13.72 -40.62
CA LEU A 80 14.63 -15.09 -41.11
C LEU A 80 15.74 -15.98 -40.54
N LEU A 81 16.48 -15.49 -39.54
CA LEU A 81 17.63 -16.16 -38.96
C LEU A 81 17.40 -16.51 -37.49
N GLN A 82 17.72 -17.74 -37.16
CA GLN A 82 17.77 -18.23 -35.79
C GLN A 82 19.06 -17.71 -35.13
N THR A 83 18.96 -16.65 -34.33
CA THR A 83 20.14 -15.96 -33.75
C THR A 83 20.83 -16.79 -32.66
N LYS A 84 20.05 -17.59 -31.94
CA LYS A 84 20.55 -18.48 -30.87
C LYS A 84 20.55 -19.92 -31.36
N ASN A 85 21.66 -20.64 -31.19
CA ASN A 85 21.69 -22.07 -31.47
C ASN A 85 20.70 -22.82 -30.55
N LEU A 86 19.84 -23.64 -31.15
CA LEU A 86 18.80 -24.39 -30.43
C LEU A 86 19.40 -25.69 -29.90
N PRO A 87 19.16 -26.04 -28.62
CA PRO A 87 19.65 -27.29 -28.08
C PRO A 87 18.90 -28.48 -28.70
N VAL A 88 19.53 -29.66 -28.74
CA VAL A 88 18.94 -30.88 -29.33
C VAL A 88 17.64 -31.31 -28.63
N ASN A 89 17.51 -30.98 -27.35
CA ASN A 89 16.31 -31.24 -26.55
C ASN A 89 15.30 -30.08 -26.55
N GLN A 90 15.43 -29.09 -27.44
CA GLN A 90 14.51 -27.94 -27.50
C GLN A 90 13.05 -28.39 -27.52
N TRP A 91 12.74 -29.42 -28.30
CA TRP A 91 11.38 -29.96 -28.41
C TRP A 91 10.76 -30.36 -27.06
N ARG A 92 11.58 -30.79 -26.09
CA ARG A 92 11.12 -31.17 -24.75
C ARG A 92 10.79 -29.92 -23.94
N VAL A 93 11.68 -28.92 -24.00
CA VAL A 93 11.48 -27.61 -23.34
C VAL A 93 10.22 -26.93 -23.85
N GLU A 94 9.95 -27.02 -25.16
CA GLU A 94 8.73 -26.49 -25.75
C GLU A 94 7.47 -27.17 -25.19
N VAL A 95 7.46 -28.51 -25.13
CA VAL A 95 6.31 -29.26 -24.62
C VAL A 95 6.09 -29.01 -23.12
N GLU A 96 7.16 -28.93 -22.33
CA GLU A 96 7.10 -28.55 -20.91
C GLU A 96 6.50 -27.15 -20.73
N ASN A 97 6.90 -26.20 -21.57
CA ASN A 97 6.34 -24.84 -21.55
C ASN A 97 4.85 -24.83 -21.95
N TRP A 98 4.45 -25.59 -22.98
CA TRP A 98 3.04 -25.68 -23.37
C TRP A 98 2.18 -26.25 -22.24
N PHE A 99 2.65 -27.29 -21.57
CA PHE A 99 1.96 -27.86 -20.41
C PHE A 99 1.88 -26.87 -19.24
N ALA A 100 2.96 -26.12 -18.97
CA ALA A 100 2.97 -25.09 -17.93
C ALA A 100 1.96 -23.96 -18.22
N VAL A 101 1.87 -23.51 -19.48
CA VAL A 101 0.88 -22.52 -19.91
C VAL A 101 -0.54 -23.06 -19.75
N SER A 102 -0.79 -24.31 -20.12
CA SER A 102 -2.08 -24.97 -19.91
C SER A 102 -2.49 -25.04 -18.44
N LEU A 103 -1.55 -25.41 -17.56
CA LEU A 103 -1.78 -25.44 -16.11
C LEU A 103 -2.07 -24.03 -15.56
N ALA A 104 -1.32 -23.03 -15.99
CA ALA A 104 -1.54 -21.64 -15.58
C ALA A 104 -2.93 -21.14 -16.02
N LYS A 105 -3.37 -21.46 -17.24
CA LYS A 105 -4.72 -21.14 -17.70
C LYS A 105 -5.79 -21.85 -16.88
N LEU A 106 -5.57 -23.10 -16.48
CA LEU A 106 -6.50 -23.82 -15.61
C LEU A 106 -6.60 -23.16 -14.23
N GLN A 107 -5.47 -22.80 -13.63
CA GLN A 107 -5.44 -22.06 -12.36
C GLN A 107 -6.17 -20.73 -12.47
N GLN A 108 -5.92 -19.96 -13.54
CA GLN A 108 -6.60 -18.70 -13.79
C GLN A 108 -8.12 -18.89 -13.96
N GLY A 109 -8.56 -19.88 -14.74
CA GLY A 109 -9.99 -20.14 -14.95
C GLY A 109 -10.75 -20.56 -13.68
N ILE A 110 -10.05 -21.19 -12.72
CA ILE A 110 -10.62 -21.47 -11.39
C ILE A 110 -10.79 -20.17 -10.59
N LEU A 111 -9.83 -19.24 -10.66
CA LEU A 111 -9.92 -17.95 -9.97
C LEU A 111 -10.98 -17.03 -10.58
N GLU A 112 -11.06 -16.96 -11.91
CA GLU A 112 -12.05 -16.14 -12.63
C GLU A 112 -13.50 -16.54 -12.30
N PHE A 113 -13.73 -17.81 -11.96
CA PHE A 113 -15.05 -18.27 -11.52
C PHE A 113 -15.52 -17.60 -10.24
N ALA A 114 -14.65 -17.43 -9.24
CA ALA A 114 -14.99 -16.75 -8.00
C ALA A 114 -14.95 -15.22 -8.15
N GLY A 115 -14.06 -14.70 -9.01
CA GLY A 115 -13.95 -13.26 -9.28
C GLY A 115 -15.09 -12.67 -10.09
N GLY A 116 -15.73 -13.47 -10.94
CA GLY A 116 -16.63 -12.96 -11.96
C GLY A 116 -15.87 -12.24 -13.09
N PRO A 117 -16.58 -11.83 -14.15
CA PRO A 117 -15.96 -11.13 -15.27
C PRO A 117 -15.44 -9.75 -14.83
N LEU A 118 -14.22 -9.42 -15.23
CA LEU A 118 -13.64 -8.09 -14.99
C LEU A 118 -14.30 -7.02 -15.86
N ASP A 119 -14.82 -7.43 -17.02
CA ASP A 119 -15.47 -6.57 -17.98
C ASP A 119 -17.00 -6.54 -17.74
N PRO A 120 -17.58 -5.37 -17.42
CA PRO A 120 -19.02 -5.24 -17.20
C PRO A 120 -19.85 -5.59 -18.45
N GLU A 121 -19.30 -5.51 -19.66
CA GLU A 121 -20.00 -5.90 -20.89
C GLU A 121 -20.26 -7.40 -20.99
N ILE A 122 -19.45 -8.21 -20.30
CA ILE A 122 -19.54 -9.68 -20.34
C ILE A 122 -20.51 -10.20 -19.28
N VAL A 123 -20.81 -9.42 -18.24
CA VAL A 123 -21.73 -9.77 -17.14
C VAL A 123 -23.06 -10.37 -17.62
N PRO A 124 -23.74 -9.86 -18.66
CA PRO A 124 -25.01 -10.43 -19.14
C PRO A 124 -24.89 -11.84 -19.73
N TYR A 125 -23.69 -12.25 -20.14
CA TYR A 125 -23.42 -13.56 -20.75
C TYR A 125 -22.90 -14.58 -19.74
N VAL A 126 -22.67 -14.17 -18.49
CA VAL A 126 -22.22 -15.07 -17.43
C VAL A 126 -23.40 -15.81 -16.83
N GLN A 127 -23.30 -17.14 -16.79
CA GLN A 127 -24.24 -17.98 -16.07
C GLN A 127 -23.80 -18.08 -14.61
N PHE A 128 -24.58 -17.47 -13.72
CA PHE A 128 -24.38 -17.62 -12.30
C PHE A 128 -24.85 -19.00 -11.83
N PRO A 129 -24.14 -19.61 -10.86
CA PRO A 129 -24.54 -20.89 -10.30
C PRO A 129 -25.95 -20.83 -9.71
N VAL A 130 -26.82 -21.75 -10.14
CA VAL A 130 -28.20 -21.88 -9.65
C VAL A 130 -28.27 -22.81 -8.45
N ASP A 131 -27.36 -23.78 -8.37
CA ASP A 131 -27.28 -24.74 -7.29
C ASP A 131 -26.51 -24.18 -6.08
N THR A 132 -26.94 -24.61 -4.89
CA THR A 132 -26.44 -24.08 -3.62
C THR A 132 -24.99 -24.50 -3.35
N ASP A 133 -24.56 -25.65 -3.87
CA ASP A 133 -23.24 -26.21 -3.60
C ASP A 133 -22.15 -25.57 -4.47
N THR A 134 -22.41 -25.28 -5.75
CA THR A 134 -21.50 -24.47 -6.57
C THR A 134 -21.48 -23.01 -6.13
N ALA A 135 -22.62 -22.44 -5.72
CA ALA A 135 -22.67 -21.07 -5.18
C ALA A 135 -21.80 -20.92 -3.92
N ARG A 136 -21.77 -21.94 -3.05
CA ARG A 136 -20.87 -21.99 -1.88
C ARG A 136 -19.39 -21.94 -2.27
N LEU A 137 -19.01 -22.47 -3.44
CA LEU A 137 -17.62 -22.41 -3.89
C LEU A 137 -17.17 -20.97 -4.17
N CYS A 138 -18.05 -20.11 -4.68
CA CYS A 138 -17.74 -18.69 -4.90
C CYS A 138 -17.46 -17.95 -3.59
N TYR A 139 -18.28 -18.17 -2.55
CA TYR A 139 -18.13 -17.48 -1.27
C TYR A 139 -16.91 -17.93 -0.45
N ASN A 140 -16.40 -19.15 -0.72
CA ASN A 140 -15.26 -19.71 -0.01
C ASN A 140 -13.91 -19.39 -0.67
N GLN A 141 -13.90 -18.68 -1.79
CA GLN A 141 -12.68 -18.31 -2.52
C GLN A 141 -12.44 -16.79 -2.41
N LEU A 142 -11.29 -16.43 -1.84
CA LEU A 142 -10.81 -15.05 -1.83
C LEU A 142 -10.07 -14.78 -3.14
N VAL A 143 -10.53 -13.76 -3.86
CA VAL A 143 -10.00 -13.35 -5.15
C VAL A 143 -9.60 -11.88 -5.08
N GLN A 144 -8.50 -11.54 -5.75
CA GLN A 144 -8.08 -10.15 -5.88
C GLN A 144 -9.01 -9.45 -6.85
N LEU A 145 -9.65 -8.36 -6.40
CA LEU A 145 -10.49 -7.53 -7.26
C LEU A 145 -9.62 -6.75 -8.27
N PRO A 146 -10.18 -6.37 -9.43
CA PRO A 146 -9.50 -5.52 -10.41
C PRO A 146 -9.00 -4.21 -9.81
N SER A 147 -7.95 -3.66 -10.43
CA SER A 147 -7.33 -2.38 -10.06
C SER A 147 -8.36 -1.26 -9.99
N GLY A 148 -8.71 -0.82 -8.78
CA GLY A 148 -9.74 0.18 -8.53
C GLY A 148 -10.50 -0.04 -7.21
N TYR A 149 -10.53 -1.28 -6.72
CA TYR A 149 -11.13 -1.63 -5.44
C TYR A 149 -10.04 -2.00 -4.43
N VAL A 150 -9.75 -1.08 -3.51
CA VAL A 150 -8.90 -1.37 -2.35
C VAL A 150 -9.83 -1.82 -1.23
N ASN A 151 -9.69 -3.07 -0.77
CA ASN A 151 -10.37 -3.51 0.44
C ASN A 151 -9.71 -2.82 1.64
N PHE A 152 -10.23 -1.66 2.01
CA PHE A 152 -9.82 -0.98 3.23
C PHE A 152 -10.41 -1.74 4.42
N ASP A 153 -9.55 -2.32 5.25
CA ASP A 153 -9.95 -2.82 6.55
C ASP A 153 -10.28 -1.61 7.44
N PHE A 154 -11.57 -1.26 7.46
CA PHE A 154 -12.09 -0.16 8.26
C PHE A 154 -11.81 -0.37 9.75
N GLY A 155 -11.75 -1.62 10.22
CA GLY A 155 -11.40 -1.95 11.59
C GLY A 155 -9.95 -1.60 11.92
N ALA A 156 -9.01 -1.95 11.04
CA ALA A 156 -7.60 -1.59 11.20
C ALA A 156 -7.38 -0.06 11.21
N ILE A 157 -8.06 0.67 10.32
CA ILE A 157 -7.99 2.14 10.28
C ILE A 157 -8.55 2.75 11.56
N LEU A 158 -9.68 2.24 12.04
CA LEU A 158 -10.30 2.70 13.28
C LEU A 158 -9.40 2.48 14.50
N VAL A 159 -8.81 1.29 14.62
CA VAL A 159 -7.86 0.97 15.72
C VAL A 159 -6.63 1.86 15.65
N ALA A 160 -6.02 2.03 14.47
CA ALA A 160 -4.86 2.91 14.31
C ALA A 160 -5.19 4.37 14.68
N THR A 161 -6.39 4.84 14.31
CA THR A 161 -6.86 6.19 14.63
C THR A 161 -7.05 6.37 16.14
N PHE A 162 -7.73 5.45 16.81
CA PHE A 162 -7.95 5.53 18.26
C PHE A 162 -6.64 5.42 19.05
N VAL A 163 -5.74 4.54 18.65
CA VAL A 163 -4.42 4.41 19.29
C VAL A 163 -3.61 5.69 19.10
N GLY A 164 -3.63 6.30 17.91
CA GLY A 164 -2.98 7.58 17.65
C GLY A 164 -3.55 8.71 18.51
N ILE A 165 -4.88 8.84 18.58
CA ILE A 165 -5.55 9.84 19.44
C ILE A 165 -5.19 9.61 20.91
N PHE A 166 -5.17 8.36 21.37
CA PHE A 166 -4.78 8.03 22.74
C PHE A 166 -3.37 8.51 23.08
N PHE A 167 -2.37 8.21 22.24
CA PHE A 167 -1.00 8.69 22.45
C PHE A 167 -0.90 10.22 22.40
N PHE A 168 -1.66 10.86 21.51
CA PHE A 168 -1.70 12.32 21.43
C PHE A 168 -2.25 12.95 22.72
N VAL A 169 -3.38 12.44 23.23
CA VAL A 169 -3.97 12.90 24.49
C VAL A 169 -3.04 12.64 25.67
N VAL A 170 -2.39 11.47 25.73
CA VAL A 170 -1.40 11.16 26.76
C VAL A 170 -0.25 12.17 26.73
N GLY A 171 0.25 12.53 25.54
CA GLY A 171 1.30 13.55 25.39
C GLY A 171 0.88 14.92 25.92
N LEU A 172 -0.33 15.39 25.57
CA LEU A 172 -0.84 16.69 26.04
C LEU A 172 -1.08 16.73 27.56
N VAL A 173 -1.53 15.62 28.13
CA VAL A 173 -1.85 15.54 29.56
C VAL A 173 -0.61 15.21 30.40
N PHE A 174 0.49 14.77 29.77
CA PHE A 174 1.71 14.40 30.47
C PHE A 174 2.31 15.55 31.27
N GLU A 175 2.43 16.75 30.69
CA GLU A 175 2.96 17.94 31.36
C GLU A 175 2.10 18.32 32.57
N TRP A 176 0.78 18.40 32.38
CA TRP A 176 -0.16 18.72 33.45
C TRP A 176 -0.17 17.69 34.58
N VAL A 177 -0.10 16.39 34.25
CA VAL A 177 -0.04 15.32 35.25
C VAL A 177 1.33 15.29 35.93
N ALA A 178 2.42 15.48 35.21
CA ALA A 178 3.77 15.52 35.77
C ALA A 178 3.90 16.66 36.79
N GLU A 179 3.48 17.88 36.44
CA GLU A 179 3.44 19.02 37.35
C GLU A 179 2.63 18.71 38.61
N ARG A 180 1.41 18.19 38.44
CA ARG A 180 0.49 17.93 39.54
C ARG A 180 0.92 16.77 40.43
N CYS A 181 1.55 15.74 39.87
CA CYS A 181 2.14 14.62 40.60
C CYS A 181 3.41 15.05 41.36
N ILE A 182 4.30 15.82 40.75
CA ILE A 182 5.54 16.31 41.38
C ILE A 182 5.22 17.28 42.53
N GLN A 183 4.22 18.16 42.34
CA GLN A 183 3.72 19.04 43.39
C GLN A 183 3.09 18.25 44.55
N LYS A 184 2.27 17.24 44.27
CA LYS A 184 1.65 16.40 45.31
C LYS A 184 2.64 15.52 46.09
N TRP A 185 3.74 15.10 45.47
CA TRP A 185 4.79 14.32 46.13
C TRP A 185 5.84 15.16 46.86
N GLY A 186 5.61 16.46 47.03
CA GLY A 186 6.46 17.32 47.84
C GLY A 186 7.87 17.53 47.27
N ARG A 187 8.09 17.18 45.99
CA ARG A 187 9.37 17.35 45.27
C ARG A 187 9.44 18.70 44.56
N GLY A 188 8.98 19.77 45.20
CA GLY A 188 8.95 21.12 44.62
C GLY A 188 10.32 21.67 44.20
N ARG A 189 11.42 21.11 44.73
CA ARG A 189 12.80 21.47 44.31
C ARG A 189 13.14 20.97 42.90
N GLY A 190 12.72 19.76 42.55
CA GLY A 190 13.00 19.19 41.22
C GLY A 190 12.20 19.86 40.09
N LEU A 191 11.04 20.44 40.41
CA LEU A 191 10.25 21.21 39.44
C LEU A 191 10.96 22.53 39.07
N LYS A 192 11.58 23.20 40.05
CA LYS A 192 12.36 24.43 39.81
C LYS A 192 13.59 24.16 38.94
N GLU A 193 14.30 23.06 39.22
CA GLU A 193 15.42 22.62 38.38
C GLU A 193 14.98 22.33 36.93
N TRP A 194 13.80 21.72 36.74
CA TRP A 194 13.24 21.45 35.42
C TRP A 194 12.90 22.72 34.63
N VAL A 195 12.31 23.72 35.29
CA VAL A 195 12.01 25.03 34.69
C VAL A 195 13.30 25.78 34.35
N GLU A 196 14.31 25.72 35.20
CA GLU A 196 15.62 26.35 34.96
C GLU A 196 16.42 25.75 33.80
N ASP A 197 16.19 24.48 33.47
CA ASP A 197 16.78 23.78 32.32
C ASP A 197 15.96 23.96 31.02
N GLY A 198 14.85 24.71 31.07
CA GLY A 198 14.04 25.04 29.90
C GLY A 198 14.82 25.80 28.82
N GLN A 199 14.47 25.58 27.55
CA GLN A 199 15.16 26.20 26.41
C GLN A 199 15.19 27.73 26.47
N PHE A 200 14.12 28.37 26.95
CA PHE A 200 14.03 29.82 27.08
C PHE A 200 14.87 30.36 28.25
N GLN A 201 15.00 29.60 29.33
CA GLN A 201 15.89 29.96 30.44
C GLN A 201 17.38 29.82 30.04
N LEU A 202 17.73 28.81 29.24
CA LEU A 202 19.07 28.70 28.64
C LEU A 202 19.37 29.89 27.70
N LEU A 203 18.42 30.25 26.85
CA LEU A 203 18.56 31.38 25.93
C LEU A 203 18.76 32.70 26.69
N LYS A 204 18.01 32.91 27.76
CA LYS A 204 18.19 34.04 28.67
C LYS A 204 19.58 34.06 29.31
N ARG A 205 20.12 32.93 29.76
CA ARG A 205 21.49 32.84 30.31
C ARG A 205 22.55 33.25 29.28
N ILE A 206 22.35 32.88 28.00
CA ILE A 206 23.22 33.30 26.90
C ILE A 206 23.14 34.81 26.66
N TYR A 207 21.93 35.39 26.64
CA TYR A 207 21.78 36.85 26.49
C TYR A 207 22.27 37.64 27.70
N ALA A 208 22.14 37.09 28.91
CA ALA A 208 22.72 37.67 30.12
C ALA A 208 24.26 37.68 30.05
N ALA A 209 24.88 36.65 29.46
CA ALA A 209 26.34 36.65 29.20
C ALA A 209 26.78 37.70 28.17
N GLN A 210 25.84 38.20 27.34
CA GLN A 210 26.04 39.29 26.39
C GLN A 210 25.66 40.67 26.96
N ASN A 211 25.53 40.80 28.30
CA ASN A 211 25.15 42.03 29.00
C ASN A 211 23.75 42.58 28.64
N ILE A 212 22.80 41.73 28.24
CA ILE A 212 21.42 42.18 27.97
C ILE A 212 20.57 41.95 29.24
N SER A 213 20.14 43.06 29.86
CA SER A 213 19.37 43.09 31.11
C SER A 213 17.98 43.70 30.89
N GLY A 214 16.96 43.24 31.63
CA GLY A 214 15.58 43.74 31.51
C GLY A 214 14.51 42.65 31.46
N TRP A 215 14.73 41.54 32.17
CA TRP A 215 13.85 40.37 32.16
C TRP A 215 12.81 40.44 33.28
N GLU A 216 11.54 40.26 32.94
CA GLU A 216 10.42 40.10 33.88
C GLU A 216 10.02 38.61 33.93
N ASN A 217 9.42 38.16 35.05
CA ASN A 217 9.05 36.76 35.30
C ASN A 217 10.24 35.78 35.19
N VAL A 218 11.29 36.10 35.96
CA VAL A 218 12.60 35.42 35.90
C VAL A 218 12.55 33.93 36.23
N GLU A 219 11.61 33.49 37.06
CA GLU A 219 11.45 32.10 37.53
C GLU A 219 10.37 31.31 36.77
N ASP A 220 9.67 31.91 35.79
CA ASP A 220 8.65 31.21 35.00
C ASP A 220 9.23 30.56 33.74
N ASP A 221 8.50 29.61 33.17
CA ASP A 221 8.89 28.86 31.96
C ASP A 221 9.15 29.76 30.74
N PHE A 222 8.55 30.95 30.72
CA PHE A 222 8.65 31.93 29.64
C PHE A 222 9.11 33.30 30.17
N PRO A 223 10.42 33.58 30.25
CA PRO A 223 10.93 34.89 30.65
C PRO A 223 10.67 35.92 29.55
N ILE A 224 10.09 37.07 29.92
CA ILE A 224 9.71 38.13 28.98
C ILE A 224 10.74 39.26 29.06
N THR A 225 11.23 39.74 27.91
CA THR A 225 12.04 40.97 27.84
C THR A 225 11.12 42.18 27.85
N MET A 226 11.42 43.19 28.66
CA MET A 226 10.78 44.50 28.49
C MET A 226 11.09 45.04 27.09
N ALA A 227 10.13 45.79 26.53
CA ALA A 227 10.27 46.38 25.20
C ALA A 227 11.56 47.21 25.12
N ASP A 228 12.28 46.98 24.02
CA ASP A 228 13.64 47.41 23.69
C ASP A 228 14.77 46.69 24.45
N LEU A 229 15.37 45.71 23.76
CA LEU A 229 16.66 45.10 24.07
C LEU A 229 17.75 46.19 24.11
N GLN A 230 17.88 46.92 25.22
CA GLN A 230 18.99 47.83 25.43
C GLN A 230 20.20 47.04 25.93
N PRO A 231 21.36 47.11 25.24
CA PRO A 231 22.60 46.54 25.77
C PRO A 231 22.91 47.24 27.10
N GLY A 232 23.08 46.45 28.16
CA GLY A 232 23.32 46.94 29.51
C GLY A 232 24.55 47.83 29.54
N ALA A 233 24.37 49.02 30.13
CA ALA A 233 25.47 49.95 30.37
C ALA A 233 26.54 49.27 31.24
N GLN A 234 27.77 49.31 30.75
CA GLN A 234 28.96 48.76 31.39
C GLN A 234 29.15 49.40 32.77
N ALA A 235 29.02 48.60 33.83
CA ALA A 235 29.40 49.01 35.18
C ALA A 235 30.93 48.98 35.26
N ASP A 236 31.54 50.16 35.17
CA ASP A 236 32.95 50.36 35.46
C ASP A 236 33.26 49.95 36.90
N GLY A 237 34.39 49.24 37.04
CA GLY A 237 34.71 48.45 38.22
C GLY A 237 34.93 49.21 39.53
N ALA A 238 34.54 48.55 40.61
CA ALA A 238 35.21 48.62 41.91
C ALA A 238 35.31 47.18 42.44
N GLY A 239 36.54 46.70 42.63
CA GLY A 239 36.85 45.28 42.70
C GLY A 239 36.48 44.55 43.99
N ASN A 240 36.33 43.22 43.87
CA ASN A 240 37.12 42.24 44.64
C ASN A 240 37.01 40.85 43.99
N PRO A 241 38.07 40.01 44.00
CA PRO A 241 38.13 38.79 43.22
C PRO A 241 37.76 37.55 44.05
N SER A 242 36.72 36.83 43.65
CA SER A 242 36.56 35.42 44.03
C SER A 242 35.46 34.75 43.22
N ALA A 243 35.78 34.39 41.98
CA ALA A 243 35.25 33.20 41.32
C ALA A 243 36.15 32.93 40.10
N ALA A 244 37.09 32.00 40.28
CA ALA A 244 37.94 31.49 39.23
C ALA A 244 37.09 30.89 38.11
N GLY A 245 37.49 31.16 36.88
CA GLY A 245 36.72 30.85 35.70
C GLY A 245 36.79 29.38 35.31
N ILE A 246 35.68 28.90 34.75
CA ILE A 246 35.74 28.00 33.60
C ILE A 246 35.97 28.91 32.39
N ALA A 247 37.23 29.28 32.18
CA ALA A 247 37.68 29.91 30.95
C ALA A 247 38.16 28.79 30.02
N GLY A 248 37.34 28.45 29.04
CA GLY A 248 37.70 27.45 28.05
C GLY A 248 36.48 27.03 27.25
N LEU A 249 36.18 27.80 26.20
CA LEU A 249 35.67 27.37 24.89
C LEU A 249 35.27 28.63 24.10
N THR A 250 36.26 29.46 23.78
CA THR A 250 36.14 30.42 22.67
C THR A 250 36.81 29.82 21.45
N GLN A 251 36.02 29.20 20.57
CA GLN A 251 36.40 29.08 19.17
C GLN A 251 35.17 29.20 18.28
N GLY A 252 35.03 30.39 17.70
CA GLY A 252 34.47 30.72 16.40
C GLY A 252 33.20 30.00 15.93
N SER A 253 32.09 30.73 15.94
CA SER A 253 31.21 30.78 14.76
C SER A 253 30.42 32.09 14.79
N SER A 254 30.91 33.08 14.05
CA SER A 254 30.20 34.30 13.72
C SER A 254 29.15 33.99 12.65
N TYR A 255 27.87 33.98 13.04
CA TYR A 255 26.77 34.02 12.07
C TYR A 255 26.51 35.49 11.67
N PRO A 256 26.40 35.80 10.36
CA PRO A 256 26.14 37.16 9.92
C PRO A 256 24.70 37.57 10.24
N LEU A 257 24.56 38.73 10.90
CA LEU A 257 23.30 39.43 11.08
C LEU A 257 22.81 39.97 9.72
N LEU A 258 21.55 39.71 9.37
CA LEU A 258 20.88 40.35 8.24
C LEU A 258 20.64 41.85 8.53
N PRO A 259 20.86 42.75 7.55
CA PRO A 259 20.58 44.18 7.70
C PRO A 259 19.08 44.51 7.49
N PRO A 260 18.58 45.64 8.05
CA PRO A 260 17.18 46.03 8.00
C PRO A 260 16.82 46.90 6.77
N ASN A 261 15.64 46.59 6.21
CA ASN A 261 14.66 47.40 5.46
C ASN A 261 15.07 48.62 4.60
N ALA A 262 14.62 48.61 3.34
CA ALA A 262 14.09 49.80 2.66
C ALA A 262 12.97 49.39 1.69
N GLY A 263 11.78 49.97 1.84
CA GLY A 263 10.63 49.74 0.95
C GLY A 263 10.67 50.62 -0.30
N SER A 264 10.01 50.15 -1.37
CA SER A 264 9.42 51.01 -2.40
C SER A 264 8.46 50.21 -3.30
N THR A 265 7.17 50.54 -3.17
CA THR A 265 6.21 50.86 -4.25
C THR A 265 5.91 49.88 -5.40
N ILE A 266 4.62 49.58 -5.46
CA ILE A 266 3.73 49.12 -6.55
C ILE A 266 4.14 49.52 -7.98
N SER A 267 4.07 48.57 -8.92
CA SER A 267 3.55 48.81 -10.28
C SER A 267 2.98 47.52 -10.88
N GLY A 268 1.75 47.58 -11.38
CA GLY A 268 1.08 46.49 -12.08
C GLY A 268 1.27 46.51 -13.60
N ASN A 269 1.04 45.36 -14.23
CA ASN A 269 0.41 45.09 -15.53
C ASN A 269 0.62 43.59 -15.84
N ALA A 270 -0.40 42.76 -16.03
CA ALA A 270 -1.35 42.70 -17.15
C ALA A 270 -0.71 42.17 -18.46
N GLY A 271 -1.22 41.01 -18.92
CA GLY A 271 -0.97 40.37 -20.23
C GLY A 271 -0.79 38.85 -20.06
N SER A 272 -1.82 38.02 -20.28
CA SER A 272 -2.27 37.47 -21.59
C SER A 272 -1.21 36.53 -22.19
N ASP A 273 -1.46 35.34 -22.72
CA ASP A 273 -2.66 34.63 -23.16
C ASP A 273 -2.22 33.22 -23.62
N SER A 274 -3.18 32.42 -24.06
CA SER A 274 -3.09 31.20 -24.90
C SER A 274 -2.75 29.86 -24.19
N GLY A 275 -3.51 28.77 -24.36
CA GLY A 275 -4.72 28.55 -25.16
C GLY A 275 -4.74 27.13 -25.74
N GLY A 276 -5.78 26.35 -25.40
CA GLY A 276 -6.34 25.26 -26.23
C GLY A 276 -6.27 23.83 -25.65
N PRO A 277 -7.18 22.91 -26.04
CA PRO A 277 -8.62 23.08 -26.29
C PRO A 277 -9.51 22.04 -25.53
N PRO A 278 -10.82 22.30 -25.34
CA PRO A 278 -11.77 21.34 -24.75
C PRO A 278 -12.54 20.55 -25.82
N VAL A 279 -12.93 19.31 -25.50
CA VAL A 279 -13.74 18.39 -26.33
C VAL A 279 -14.88 17.81 -25.46
N PRO A 280 -16.08 17.57 -26.02
CA PRO A 280 -17.32 18.16 -25.49
C PRO A 280 -18.19 17.23 -24.63
N ALA A 281 -19.07 17.87 -23.87
CA ALA A 281 -20.21 17.27 -23.19
C ALA A 281 -21.28 16.81 -24.20
N SER A 282 -21.70 15.55 -24.09
CA SER A 282 -22.92 15.04 -24.73
C SER A 282 -24.09 15.11 -23.74
N THR A 283 -25.05 15.96 -24.05
CA THR A 283 -26.42 15.93 -23.55
C THR A 283 -27.18 14.76 -24.17
N GLY A 284 -27.83 13.92 -23.37
CA GLY A 284 -28.66 12.80 -23.82
C GLY A 284 -29.74 12.44 -22.81
N ASN A 285 -30.96 12.86 -23.15
CA ASN A 285 -32.23 12.82 -22.43
C ASN A 285 -32.63 11.55 -21.65
N ALA A 286 -33.48 11.80 -20.66
CA ALA A 286 -34.21 10.85 -19.83
C ALA A 286 -35.32 10.07 -20.57
N SER A 287 -35.49 8.80 -20.17
CA SER A 287 -36.76 8.06 -20.03
C SER A 287 -36.38 6.74 -19.34
N GLY A 288 -36.87 6.35 -18.16
CA GLY A 288 -38.24 6.42 -17.66
C GLY A 288 -38.95 5.11 -17.96
N HIS A 289 -38.61 4.00 -17.29
CA HIS A 289 -39.48 2.82 -17.21
C HIS A 289 -39.30 2.04 -15.90
N THR A 290 -40.46 1.71 -15.35
CA THR A 290 -40.77 1.13 -14.04
C THR A 290 -41.04 -0.37 -14.13
N ARG A 291 -40.79 -1.07 -13.00
CA ARG A 291 -41.35 -2.37 -12.54
C ARG A 291 -40.78 -3.67 -13.14
N PRO A 292 -41.02 -4.84 -12.50
CA PRO A 292 -41.55 -5.11 -11.14
C PRO A 292 -40.52 -5.71 -10.17
#